data_AF-A0A357JD36-F1
#
_entry.id   AF-A0A357JD36-F1
#
_cell.length_a   1.000
_cell.length_b   1.000
_cell.length_c   1.000
_cell.angle_alpha   90.00
_cell.angle_beta   90.00
_cell.angle_gamma   90.00
#
_symmetry.space_group_name_H-M   'P 1'
#
loop_
_entity.id
_entity.type
_entity.pdbx_description
1 polymer ?
#
loop_
_entity_poly.entity_id
_entity_poly.type
_entity_poly.pdbx_seq_one_letter_code
_entity_poly.pdbx_strand_id
1 'polypeptide(L)'
;MDGVRINLLDARPLLSELGINWVPVLNDNATMPDTMEELKAQATGESTFSTKDKKILREGIVYRSYYSNIEGANVSSTSFKNVSKEYLLKHEAK
;
A
#
# COMPACT_ATOMS: atom_id res chain seq x y z
N MET A 1 22.21 -10.62 8.99
CA MET A 1 21.54 -10.31 7.71
C MET A 1 21.07 -8.87 7.82
N ASP A 2 21.79 -7.96 7.19
CA ASP A 2 21.42 -6.55 7.20
C ASP A 2 20.15 -6.37 6.37
N GLY A 3 19.13 -5.76 6.97
CA GLY A 3 17.75 -5.71 6.52
C GLY A 3 17.51 -4.86 5.26
N VAL A 4 18.05 -5.31 4.13
CA VAL A 4 17.80 -4.69 2.82
C VAL A 4 16.36 -4.98 2.41
N ARG A 5 15.60 -3.92 2.13
CA ARG A 5 14.22 -4.03 1.64
C ARG A 5 14.22 -4.41 0.16
N ILE A 6 13.53 -5.49 -0.19
CA ILE A 6 13.32 -5.95 -1.57
C ILE A 6 12.23 -5.08 -2.25
N ASN A 7 12.36 -4.82 -3.55
CA ASN A 7 11.31 -4.18 -4.36
C ASN A 7 10.00 -4.97 -4.24
N LEU A 8 8.86 -4.27 -4.34
CA LEU A 8 7.55 -4.91 -4.37
C LEU A 8 7.37 -5.84 -5.59
N LEU A 9 7.87 -5.41 -6.75
CA LEU A 9 7.75 -6.13 -8.03
C LEU A 9 8.61 -7.40 -8.05
N ASP A 10 9.75 -7.39 -7.36
CA ASP A 10 10.63 -8.55 -7.22
C ASP A 10 10.11 -9.51 -6.13
N ALA A 11 9.57 -8.97 -5.03
CA ALA A 11 9.07 -9.77 -3.92
C ALA A 11 7.79 -10.55 -4.27
N ARG A 12 6.90 -9.97 -5.08
CA ARG A 12 5.61 -10.59 -5.45
C ARG A 12 5.73 -11.97 -6.11
N PRO A 13 6.51 -12.16 -7.19
CA PRO A 13 6.66 -13.47 -7.83
C PRO A 13 7.30 -14.48 -6.87
N LEU A 14 8.34 -14.08 -6.12
CA LEU A 14 9.00 -14.94 -5.15
C LEU A 14 8.03 -15.49 -4.10
N LEU A 15 7.20 -14.61 -3.52
CA LEU A 15 6.22 -15.03 -2.51
C LEU A 15 5.12 -15.91 -3.10
N SER A 16 4.73 -15.65 -4.35
CA SER A 16 3.78 -16.51 -5.07
C SER A 16 4.34 -17.92 -5.30
N GLU A 17 5.61 -18.05 -5.67
CA GLU A 17 6.29 -19.34 -5.84
C GLU A 17 6.37 -20.12 -4.52
N LEU A 18 6.53 -19.40 -3.40
CA LEU A 18 6.55 -19.98 -2.06
C LEU A 18 5.14 -20.27 -1.49
N GLY A 19 4.07 -19.97 -2.24
CA GLY A 19 2.70 -20.15 -1.76
C GLY A 19 2.31 -19.21 -0.61
N ILE A 20 3.01 -18.09 -0.43
CA ILE A 20 2.76 -17.12 0.63
C ILE A 20 1.79 -16.07 0.10
N ASN A 21 0.64 -15.96 0.77
CA ASN A 21 -0.35 -14.92 0.46
C ASN A 21 0.26 -13.52 0.68
N TRP A 22 0.13 -12.66 -0.32
CA TRP A 22 0.63 -11.29 -0.28
C TRP A 22 -0.52 -10.28 -0.33
N VAL A 23 -0.26 -9.08 0.20
CA VAL A 23 -1.22 -7.98 0.09
C VAL A 23 -1.41 -7.57 -1.37
N PRO A 24 -2.64 -7.26 -1.80
CA PRO A 24 -2.90 -6.85 -3.18
C PRO A 24 -2.16 -5.56 -3.56
N VAL A 25 -1.56 -5.55 -4.74
CA VAL A 25 -0.99 -4.35 -5.38
C VAL A 25 -2.09 -3.67 -6.18
N LEU A 26 -2.49 -2.46 -5.78
CA LEU A 26 -3.62 -1.75 -6.39
C LEU A 26 -3.26 -1.09 -7.72
N ASN A 27 -2.09 -0.45 -7.80
CA ASN A 27 -1.57 0.19 -9.00
C ASN A 27 -0.05 0.29 -8.86
N ASP A 28 0.67 -0.31 -9.80
CA ASP A 28 2.13 -0.28 -9.83
C ASP A 28 2.71 0.94 -10.56
N ASN A 29 1.89 1.74 -11.21
CA ASN A 29 2.28 2.99 -11.86
C ASN A 29 1.63 4.21 -11.17
N ALA A 30 1.38 4.09 -9.86
CA ALA A 30 0.75 5.15 -9.09
C ALA A 30 1.67 6.38 -8.95
N THR A 31 1.14 7.56 -9.24
CA THR A 31 1.78 8.85 -8.94
C THR A 31 1.17 9.46 -7.69
N MET A 32 1.99 10.22 -6.96
CA MET A 32 1.51 10.99 -5.81
C MET A 32 0.61 12.13 -6.30
N PRO A 33 -0.61 12.30 -5.73
CA PRO A 33 -1.42 13.47 -6.01
C PRO A 33 -0.76 14.74 -5.44
N ASP A 34 -1.14 15.89 -6.02
CA ASP A 34 -0.53 17.18 -5.69
C ASP A 34 -1.05 17.76 -4.37
N THR A 35 -2.25 17.35 -3.94
CA THR A 35 -2.89 17.86 -2.72
C THR A 35 -3.14 16.79 -1.66
N MET A 36 -3.21 17.24 -0.41
CA MET A 36 -3.56 16.36 0.71
C MET A 36 -5.02 15.90 0.63
N GLU A 37 -5.91 16.74 0.12
CA GLU A 37 -7.34 16.44 -0.07
C GLU A 37 -7.52 15.27 -1.04
N GLU A 38 -6.87 15.33 -2.20
CA GLU A 38 -6.88 14.25 -3.20
C GLU A 38 -6.24 12.98 -2.64
N LEU A 39 -5.11 13.12 -1.92
CA LEU A 39 -4.51 11.99 -1.24
C LEU A 39 -5.51 11.36 -0.27
N LYS A 40 -6.10 12.13 0.64
CA LYS A 40 -7.06 11.63 1.64
C LYS A 40 -8.29 10.99 0.99
N ALA A 41 -8.76 11.50 -0.14
CA ALA A 41 -9.87 10.93 -0.88
C ALA A 41 -9.57 9.51 -1.39
N GLN A 42 -8.33 9.23 -1.80
CA GLN A 42 -7.92 7.90 -2.28
C GLN A 42 -7.98 6.82 -1.19
N ALA A 43 -7.87 7.17 0.09
CA ALA A 43 -7.83 6.19 1.18
C ALA A 43 -9.12 5.35 1.28
N THR A 44 -10.26 5.99 1.09
CA THR A 44 -11.59 5.38 1.20
C THR A 44 -11.91 4.55 -0.04
N GLY A 45 -12.49 3.37 0.15
CA GLY A 45 -12.94 2.53 -0.95
C GLY A 45 -13.20 1.08 -0.54
N GLU A 46 -13.75 0.30 -1.46
CA GLU A 46 -13.93 -1.14 -1.26
C GLU A 46 -12.56 -1.84 -1.22
N SER A 47 -12.43 -2.78 -0.29
CA SER A 47 -11.30 -3.70 -0.21
C SER A 47 -11.34 -4.67 -1.39
N THR A 48 -10.18 -5.09 -1.87
CA THR A 48 -10.03 -6.15 -2.89
C THR A 48 -10.54 -7.51 -2.40
N PHE A 49 -10.76 -7.67 -1.10
CA PHE A 49 -11.39 -8.85 -0.51
C PHE A 49 -12.93 -8.78 -0.51
N SER A 50 -13.52 -7.70 -1.03
CA SER A 50 -14.97 -7.61 -1.21
C SER A 50 -15.43 -8.66 -2.23
N THR A 51 -16.60 -9.24 -1.99
CA THR A 51 -17.25 -10.20 -2.89
C THR A 51 -18.56 -9.63 -3.40
N LYS A 52 -19.20 -10.31 -4.35
CA LYS A 52 -20.53 -9.91 -4.88
C LYS A 52 -21.56 -9.73 -3.76
N ASP A 53 -21.49 -10.56 -2.71
CA ASP A 53 -22.47 -10.61 -1.65
C ASP A 53 -22.02 -9.88 -0.36
N LYS A 54 -20.77 -9.41 -0.30
CA LYS A 54 -20.22 -8.73 0.88
C LYS A 54 -19.24 -7.62 0.49
N LYS A 55 -19.66 -6.38 0.74
CA LYS A 55 -18.81 -5.19 0.62
C LYS A 55 -18.01 -4.97 1.89
N ILE A 56 -16.70 -4.86 1.76
CA ILE A 56 -15.78 -4.62 2.87
C ILE A 56 -15.08 -3.28 2.63
N LEU A 57 -15.22 -2.34 3.55
CA LEU A 57 -14.50 -1.08 3.50
C LEU A 57 -13.02 -1.33 3.86
N ARG A 58 -12.08 -0.85 3.04
CA ARG A 58 -10.65 -0.96 3.37
C ARG A 58 -10.24 0.05 4.45
N GLU A 59 -9.25 -0.30 5.26
CA GLU A 59 -8.67 0.61 6.25
C GLU A 59 -7.98 1.80 5.59
N GLY A 60 -7.31 1.58 4.46
CA GLY A 60 -6.58 2.61 3.74
C GLY A 60 -5.71 2.03 2.64
N ILE A 61 -4.74 2.83 2.19
CA ILE A 61 -3.75 2.46 1.19
C ILE A 61 -2.35 2.67 1.76
N VAL A 62 -1.43 1.78 1.44
CA VAL A 62 0.01 1.95 1.69
C VAL A 62 0.67 2.40 0.39
N TYR A 63 1.40 3.51 0.45
CA TYR A 63 2.23 4.00 -0.65
C TYR A 63 3.67 3.64 -0.36
N ARG A 64 4.37 3.12 -1.38
CA ARG A 64 5.76 2.69 -1.28
C ARG A 64 6.50 3.04 -2.56
N SER A 65 7.66 3.68 -2.46
CA SER A 65 8.52 3.89 -3.63
C SER A 65 9.19 2.59 -4.08
N TYR A 66 9.42 2.45 -5.38
CA TYR A 66 10.08 1.28 -5.97
C TYR A 66 11.53 1.14 -5.48
N TYR A 67 12.30 2.23 -5.51
CA TYR A 67 13.62 2.40 -4.90
C TYR A 67 13.96 3.90 -4.84
N SER A 68 14.88 4.31 -3.97
CA SER A 68 15.54 5.61 -4.05
C SER A 68 17.03 5.38 -4.33
N ASN A 69 17.43 5.41 -5.59
CA ASN A 69 18.81 5.68 -5.94
C ASN A 69 19.00 7.18 -5.85
N ILE A 70 19.27 7.69 -4.64
CA ILE A 70 20.02 8.95 -4.55
C ILE A 70 21.48 8.53 -4.65
N GLU A 71 22.20 9.07 -5.64
CA GLU A 71 23.63 8.79 -5.80
C GLU A 71 24.35 8.96 -4.46
N GLY A 72 25.06 7.91 -4.03
CA GLY A 72 25.92 7.93 -2.84
C GLY A 72 25.33 7.43 -1.52
N ALA A 73 24.08 6.95 -1.46
CA ALA A 73 23.55 6.35 -0.23
C ALA A 73 22.64 5.15 -0.48
N ASN A 74 22.77 4.12 0.36
CA ASN A 74 21.78 3.04 0.51
C ASN A 74 20.48 3.62 1.08
N VAL A 75 19.69 4.32 0.26
CA VAL A 75 18.53 5.06 0.75
C VAL A 75 17.33 4.13 0.87
N SER A 76 16.84 4.06 2.10
CA SER A 76 15.61 3.38 2.53
C SER A 76 14.43 3.73 1.63
N SER A 77 13.67 2.73 1.19
CA SER A 77 12.39 2.95 0.50
C SER A 77 11.46 3.81 1.36
N THR A 78 11.00 4.95 0.87
CA THR A 78 9.98 5.76 1.56
C THR A 78 8.63 5.05 1.46
N SER A 79 7.95 4.96 2.60
CA SER A 79 6.61 4.38 2.68
C SER A 79 5.77 5.11 3.71
N PHE A 80 4.50 5.33 3.41
CA PHE A 80 3.54 5.86 4.36
C PHE A 80 2.16 5.24 4.15
N LYS A 81 1.33 5.30 5.19
CA LYS A 81 -0.06 4.84 5.14
C LYS A 81 -1.00 6.01 5.06
N ASN A 82 -2.02 5.87 4.23
CA ASN A 82 -3.11 6.80 4.14
C ASN A 82 -4.41 6.12 4.58
N VAL A 83 -4.79 6.37 5.82
CA VAL A 83 -5.92 5.72 6.49
C VAL A 83 -7.23 6.43 6.16
N SER A 84 -8.27 5.67 5.83
CA SER A 84 -9.61 6.17 5.55
C SER A 84 -10.26 6.74 6.81
N LYS A 85 -10.73 7.99 6.72
CA LYS A 85 -11.52 8.61 7.81
C LYS A 85 -12.83 7.86 8.06
N GLU A 86 -13.49 7.40 6.99
CA GLU A 86 -14.74 6.65 7.07
C GLU A 86 -14.54 5.32 7.82
N TYR A 87 -13.44 4.61 7.53
CA TYR A 87 -13.12 3.38 8.23
C TYR A 87 -12.89 3.61 9.73
N LEU A 88 -12.17 4.68 10.09
CA LEU A 88 -11.90 5.04 11.49
C LEU A 88 -13.19 5.42 12.25
N LEU A 89 -14.10 6.16 11.62
CA LEU A 89 -15.38 6.52 12.23
C LEU A 89 -16.28 5.30 12.45
N LYS A 90 -16.24 4.32 11.52
CA LYS A 90 -17.09 3.13 11.57
C LYS A 90 -16.67 2.13 12.65
N HIS A 91 -15.38 1.99 12.93
CA HIS A 91 -14.86 0.91 13.79
C HIS A 91 -14.52 1.38 15.21
N GLU A 92 -14.95 2.59 15.56
CA GLU A 92 -14.42 3.40 16.67
C GLU A 92 -12.90 3.59 16.51
N ALA A 93 -12.36 4.74 16.94
CA ALA A 93 -10.94 5.00 16.78
C ALA A 93 -10.14 3.95 17.59
N LYS A 94 -9.60 2.93 16.90
CA LYS A 94 -8.66 1.96 17.48
C LYS A 94 -7.40 2.66 17.98
#